data_AF-A0A0W0TE23-F1
#
_entry.id   AF-A0A0W0TE23-F1
#
_cell.length_a   1.000
_cell.length_b   1.000
_cell.length_c   1.000
_cell.angle_alpha   90.00
_cell.angle_beta   90.00
_cell.angle_gamma   90.00
#
_symmetry.space_group_name_H-M   'P 1'
#
loop_
_entity.id
_entity.type
_entity.pdbx_description
1 polymer ?
#
loop_
_entity_poly.entity_id
_entity_poly.type
_entity_poly.pdbx_seq_one_letter_code
_entity_poly.pdbx_strand_id
1 'polypeptide(L)'
;MKLKSILAHCLVWNFTHRSLTALLSSYLLVFTPLAHSERYYLCGPDEDGCYKDIYQYCACIPVNEEESNKPYCFNFDKLSCTPLSQTLHCDPALTFKNQASCLGVIFQSIPNPPCKIRSKSFCLKHNTPICNKDGEPQSCQREF
;
A
#
# COMPACT_ATOMS: atom_id res chain seq x y z
N MET A 1 -65.83 4.98 -21.04
CA MET A 1 -65.23 4.19 -19.92
C MET A 1 -63.80 3.67 -20.19
N LYS A 2 -63.01 4.22 -21.15
CA LYS A 2 -61.67 3.67 -21.49
C LYS A 2 -60.47 4.59 -21.17
N LEU A 3 -60.66 5.90 -20.98
CA LEU A 3 -59.54 6.85 -20.84
C LEU A 3 -58.90 6.85 -19.43
N LYS A 4 -59.70 6.61 -18.38
CA LYS A 4 -59.19 6.61 -16.98
C LYS A 4 -58.30 5.40 -16.66
N SER A 5 -58.54 4.26 -17.30
CA SER A 5 -57.74 3.04 -17.08
C SER A 5 -56.34 3.16 -17.72
N ILE A 6 -56.23 3.74 -18.92
CA ILE A 6 -54.94 3.91 -19.61
C ILE A 6 -54.01 4.88 -18.86
N LEU A 7 -54.54 5.98 -18.31
CA LEU A 7 -53.74 6.92 -17.52
C LEU A 7 -53.20 6.28 -16.22
N ALA A 8 -53.99 5.43 -15.57
CA ALA A 8 -53.57 4.75 -14.35
C ALA A 8 -52.44 3.74 -14.61
N HIS A 9 -52.49 3.01 -15.72
CA HIS A 9 -51.42 2.08 -16.10
C HIS A 9 -50.10 2.80 -16.47
N CYS A 10 -50.15 3.95 -17.14
CA CYS A 10 -48.95 4.75 -17.45
C CYS A 10 -48.30 5.38 -16.21
N LEU A 11 -49.10 5.81 -15.23
CA LEU A 11 -48.60 6.40 -13.98
C LEU A 11 -47.93 5.33 -13.09
N VAL A 12 -48.51 4.14 -12.98
CA VAL A 12 -47.94 3.02 -12.22
C VAL A 12 -46.64 2.51 -12.85
N TRP A 13 -46.55 2.46 -14.19
CA TRP A 13 -45.33 2.07 -14.91
C TRP A 13 -44.18 3.05 -14.67
N ASN A 14 -44.43 4.36 -14.75
CA ASN A 14 -43.40 5.38 -14.48
C ASN A 14 -42.93 5.39 -13.02
N PHE A 15 -43.83 5.09 -12.08
CA PHE A 15 -43.52 5.07 -10.64
C PHE A 15 -42.70 3.83 -10.23
N THR A 16 -43.03 2.66 -10.78
CA THR A 16 -42.29 1.41 -10.55
C THR A 16 -40.91 1.45 -11.21
N HIS A 17 -40.79 2.01 -12.43
CA HIS A 17 -39.50 2.13 -13.12
C HIS A 17 -38.53 3.12 -12.43
N ARG A 18 -39.03 4.25 -11.90
CA ARG A 18 -38.22 5.19 -11.11
C ARG A 18 -37.73 4.61 -9.78
N SER A 19 -38.56 3.79 -9.14
CA SER A 19 -38.22 3.15 -7.87
C SER A 19 -37.20 2.01 -8.06
N LEU A 20 -37.31 1.25 -9.15
CA LEU A 20 -36.36 0.18 -9.48
C LEU A 20 -34.98 0.73 -9.86
N THR A 21 -34.92 1.80 -10.67
CA THR A 21 -33.64 2.44 -11.03
C THR A 21 -32.96 3.10 -9.84
N ALA A 22 -33.72 3.69 -8.91
CA ALA A 22 -33.16 4.25 -7.67
C ALA A 22 -32.56 3.16 -6.76
N LEU A 23 -33.22 2.00 -6.65
CA LEU A 23 -32.72 0.87 -5.86
C LEU A 23 -31.47 0.23 -6.48
N LEU A 24 -31.44 0.06 -7.81
CA LEU A 24 -30.27 -0.45 -8.53
C LEU A 24 -29.07 0.49 -8.44
N SER A 25 -29.30 1.81 -8.52
CA SER A 25 -28.24 2.83 -8.37
C SER A 25 -27.66 2.86 -6.95
N SER A 26 -28.51 2.64 -5.94
CA SER A 26 -28.11 2.55 -4.53
C SER A 26 -27.25 1.31 -4.26
N TYR A 27 -27.60 0.17 -4.86
CA TYR A 27 -26.84 -1.08 -4.70
C TYR A 27 -25.43 -1.01 -5.32
N LEU A 28 -25.28 -0.34 -6.47
CA LEU A 28 -23.99 -0.20 -7.17
C LEU A 28 -22.95 0.63 -6.39
N LEU A 29 -23.36 1.50 -5.47
CA LEU A 29 -22.45 2.30 -4.65
C LEU A 29 -21.92 1.56 -3.41
N VAL A 30 -22.54 0.44 -3.01
CA VAL A 30 -22.14 -0.33 -1.82
C VAL A 30 -21.06 -1.38 -2.14
N PHE A 31 -20.87 -1.73 -3.42
CA PHE A 31 -19.94 -2.79 -3.84
C PHE A 31 -18.72 -2.30 -4.62
N THR A 32 -18.40 -1.00 -4.60
CA THR A 32 -17.05 -0.62 -5.03
C THR A 32 -16.07 -1.14 -3.99
N PRO A 33 -15.21 -2.13 -4.30
CA PRO A 33 -14.14 -2.47 -3.38
C PRO A 33 -13.34 -1.18 -3.18
N LEU A 34 -13.17 -0.75 -1.93
CA LEU A 34 -12.12 0.23 -1.63
C LEU A 34 -10.84 -0.39 -2.16
N ALA A 35 -10.36 0.12 -3.30
CA ALA A 35 -9.07 -0.27 -3.83
C ALA A 35 -8.02 0.21 -2.82
N HIS A 36 -7.68 -0.67 -1.88
CA HIS A 36 -6.62 -0.41 -0.93
C HIS A 36 -5.32 -0.41 -1.73
N SER A 37 -4.83 0.78 -2.04
CA SER A 37 -3.60 0.95 -2.80
C SER A 37 -2.44 0.50 -1.91
N GLU A 38 -1.85 -0.64 -2.22
CA GLU A 38 -0.69 -1.15 -1.49
C GLU A 38 0.46 -0.13 -1.51
N ARG A 39 0.99 0.17 -0.33
CA ARG A 39 2.04 1.16 -0.12
C ARG A 39 3.38 0.48 0.11
N TYR A 40 4.43 1.06 -0.45
CA TYR A 40 5.80 0.56 -0.39
C TYR A 40 6.75 1.67 0.02
N TYR A 41 7.71 1.36 0.88
CA TYR A 41 8.89 2.17 1.12
C TYR A 41 9.85 2.02 -0.06
N LEU A 42 10.26 3.14 -0.66
CA LEU A 42 11.28 3.20 -1.70
C LEU A 42 12.60 3.63 -1.07
N CYS A 43 13.50 2.66 -0.83
CA CYS A 43 14.83 2.90 -0.28
C CYS A 43 15.87 2.94 -1.40
N GLY A 44 16.77 3.92 -1.38
CA GLY A 44 17.91 3.96 -2.31
C GLY A 44 19.04 3.03 -1.85
N PRO A 45 20.01 2.75 -2.72
CA PRO A 45 21.13 1.85 -2.40
C PRO A 45 22.23 2.49 -1.54
N ASP A 46 22.19 3.81 -1.34
CA ASP A 46 23.22 4.60 -0.69
C ASP A 46 22.65 5.79 0.11
N GLU A 47 23.56 6.62 0.62
CA GLU A 47 23.29 7.78 1.46
C GLU A 47 22.38 8.83 0.81
N ASP A 48 22.41 8.94 -0.52
CA ASP A 48 21.59 9.91 -1.26
C ASP A 48 20.13 9.43 -1.39
N GLY A 49 19.88 8.17 -1.05
CA GLY A 49 18.58 7.53 -1.17
C GLY A 49 18.15 7.38 -2.62
N CYS A 50 16.84 7.39 -2.86
CA CYS A 50 16.31 7.07 -4.18
C CYS A 50 15.84 8.33 -4.93
N TYR A 51 16.51 8.65 -6.05
CA TYR A 51 16.21 9.80 -6.90
C TYR A 51 15.90 9.40 -8.35
N LYS A 52 15.50 10.39 -9.15
CA LYS A 52 15.15 10.19 -10.55
C LYS A 52 16.35 9.60 -11.30
N ASP A 53 16.12 8.65 -12.20
CA ASP A 53 17.11 7.96 -13.04
C ASP A 53 17.81 6.74 -12.41
N ILE A 54 17.64 6.52 -11.10
CA ILE A 54 18.17 5.33 -10.40
C ILE A 54 17.11 4.40 -9.82
N TYR A 55 15.82 4.64 -10.11
CA TYR A 55 14.71 3.88 -9.51
C TYR A 55 14.83 2.35 -9.69
N GLN A 56 15.42 1.88 -10.79
CA GLN A 56 15.66 0.46 -11.06
C GLN A 56 16.71 -0.21 -10.13
N TYR A 57 17.50 0.60 -9.41
CA TYR A 57 18.50 0.17 -8.44
C TYR A 57 18.04 0.35 -6.99
N CYS A 58 16.89 0.99 -6.79
CA CYS A 58 16.28 1.14 -5.47
C CYS A 58 15.53 -0.14 -5.07
N ALA A 59 15.07 -0.20 -3.82
CA ALA A 59 14.26 -1.29 -3.30
C ALA A 59 12.86 -0.80 -2.93
N CYS A 60 11.83 -1.55 -3.33
CA CYS A 60 10.47 -1.37 -2.84
C CYS A 60 10.14 -2.41 -1.76
N ILE A 61 9.87 -1.95 -0.55
CA ILE A 61 9.55 -2.80 0.61
C ILE A 61 8.11 -2.54 1.04
N PRO A 62 7.24 -3.55 1.17
CA PRO A 62 5.87 -3.37 1.63
C PRO A 62 5.79 -2.62 2.97
N VAL A 63 4.92 -1.61 3.05
CA VAL A 63 4.59 -0.95 4.31
C VAL A 63 3.75 -1.91 5.15
N ASN A 64 4.17 -2.16 6.39
CA ASN A 64 3.33 -2.85 7.36
C ASN A 64 2.38 -1.82 7.99
N GLU A 65 1.17 -1.67 7.44
CA GLU A 65 0.24 -0.58 7.85
C GLU A 65 -0.08 -0.59 9.35
N GLU A 66 -0.07 -1.75 10.01
CA GLU A 66 -0.40 -1.89 11.44
C GLU A 66 0.76 -1.50 12.37
N GLU A 67 2.00 -1.84 11.96
CA GLU A 67 3.18 -1.69 12.80
C GLU A 67 4.12 -0.57 12.33
N SER A 68 3.98 -0.04 11.11
CA SER A 68 4.98 0.81 10.44
C SER A 68 5.46 2.01 11.24
N ASN A 69 4.60 2.59 12.09
CA ASN A 69 4.90 3.74 12.94
C ASN A 69 5.33 3.36 14.37
N LYS A 70 5.38 2.07 14.70
CA LYS A 70 5.83 1.51 15.98
C LYS A 70 7.30 1.09 15.89
N PRO A 71 7.99 0.84 17.00
CA PRO A 71 9.39 0.45 16.98
C PRO A 71 9.67 -0.86 16.22
N TYR A 72 10.81 -0.90 15.53
CA TYR A 72 11.32 -2.06 14.80
C TYR A 72 12.66 -2.51 15.38
N CYS A 73 12.90 -3.82 15.35
CA CYS A 73 14.19 -4.41 15.65
C CYS A 73 14.97 -4.64 14.35
N PHE A 74 16.21 -4.19 14.32
CA PHE A 74 17.15 -4.51 13.26
C PHE A 74 17.91 -5.79 13.59
N ASN A 75 17.87 -6.76 12.68
CA ASN A 75 18.69 -7.96 12.74
C ASN A 75 19.88 -7.80 11.79
N PHE A 76 21.09 -7.67 12.37
CA PHE A 76 22.32 -7.49 11.63
C PHE A 76 22.69 -8.70 10.76
N ASP A 77 22.48 -9.92 11.27
CA ASP A 77 22.87 -11.15 10.58
C ASP A 77 22.05 -11.39 9.30
N LYS A 78 20.77 -11.02 9.33
CA LYS A 78 19.85 -11.20 8.20
C LYS A 78 19.66 -9.95 7.34
N LEU A 79 20.12 -8.80 7.84
CA LEU A 79 19.78 -7.48 7.31
C LEU A 79 18.25 -7.33 7.15
N SER A 80 17.52 -7.55 8.25
CA SER A 80 16.05 -7.52 8.26
C SER A 80 15.52 -6.60 9.36
N CYS A 81 14.35 -6.01 9.11
CA CYS A 81 13.64 -5.17 10.05
C CYS A 81 12.31 -5.81 10.43
N THR A 82 12.19 -6.28 11.67
CA THR A 82 10.95 -6.87 12.20
C THR A 82 10.29 -5.94 13.21
N PRO A 83 8.95 -5.91 13.32
CA PRO A 83 8.29 -5.18 14.40
C PRO A 83 8.82 -5.63 15.75
N LEU A 84 9.07 -4.69 16.66
CA LEU A 84 9.55 -5.00 18.01
C LEU A 84 8.55 -5.89 18.76
N SER A 85 7.24 -5.70 18.49
CA SER A 85 6.14 -6.52 19.01
C SER A 85 6.21 -8.00 18.61
N GLN A 86 6.93 -8.33 17.55
CA GLN A 86 7.06 -9.69 17.00
C GLN A 86 8.43 -10.32 17.32
N THR A 87 9.26 -9.65 18.11
CA THR A 87 10.64 -10.07 18.40
C THR A 87 10.80 -10.33 19.89
N LEU A 88 11.30 -11.52 20.27
CA LEU A 88 11.42 -11.92 21.69
C LEU A 88 12.49 -11.11 22.43
N HIS A 89 13.63 -10.86 21.78
CA HIS A 89 14.74 -10.08 22.32
C HIS A 89 15.32 -9.21 21.21
N CYS A 90 15.37 -7.90 21.44
CA CYS A 90 16.06 -6.94 20.59
C CYS A 90 17.04 -6.15 21.44
N ASP A 91 18.28 -6.00 20.96
CA ASP A 91 19.22 -5.07 21.59
C ASP A 91 18.64 -3.64 21.49
N PRO A 92 18.56 -2.87 22.58
CA PRO A 92 18.12 -1.47 22.53
C PRO A 92 18.90 -0.62 21.52
N ALA A 93 20.18 -0.91 21.29
CA ALA A 93 21.02 -0.22 20.30
C ALA A 93 20.62 -0.56 18.84
N LEU A 94 19.90 -1.65 18.62
CA LEU A 94 19.37 -2.09 17.32
C LEU A 94 17.87 -1.83 17.19
N THR A 95 17.29 -1.04 18.09
CA THR A 95 15.88 -0.67 18.05
C THR A 95 15.71 0.69 17.35
N PHE A 96 14.82 0.72 16.37
CA PHE A 96 14.52 1.90 15.57
C PHE A 96 13.09 2.38 15.82
N LYS A 97 12.86 3.69 15.69
CA LYS A 97 11.57 4.31 16.01
C LYS A 97 10.41 3.81 15.15
N ASN A 98 10.69 3.42 13.90
CA ASN A 98 9.69 3.01 12.91
C ASN A 98 10.31 2.18 11.78
N GLN A 99 9.46 1.55 10.95
CA GLN A 99 9.90 0.68 9.85
C GLN A 99 10.85 1.42 8.89
N ALA A 100 10.48 2.64 8.47
CA ALA A 100 11.26 3.45 7.55
C ALA A 100 12.69 3.73 8.05
N SER A 101 12.84 4.05 9.34
CA SER A 101 14.15 4.32 9.94
C SER A 101 15.02 3.08 10.05
N CYS A 102 14.43 1.91 10.28
CA CYS A 102 15.16 0.64 10.29
C CYS A 102 15.62 0.27 8.87
N LEU A 103 14.72 0.36 7.88
CA LEU A 103 15.04 0.09 6.47
C LEU A 103 16.10 1.07 5.93
N GLY A 104 16.07 2.33 6.37
CA GLY A 104 17.09 3.32 6.04
C GLY A 104 18.51 2.89 6.44
N VAL A 105 18.67 2.06 7.46
CA VAL A 105 19.98 1.50 7.85
C VAL A 105 20.38 0.33 6.95
N ILE A 106 19.46 -0.60 6.64
CA ILE A 106 19.73 -1.73 5.74
C ILE A 106 20.23 -1.24 4.37
N PHE A 107 19.53 -0.24 3.83
CA PHE A 107 19.78 0.28 2.49
C PHE A 107 20.65 1.54 2.48
N GLN A 108 21.14 1.98 3.64
CA GLN A 108 21.91 3.22 3.81
C GLN A 108 21.19 4.50 3.32
N SER A 109 19.88 4.43 3.05
CA SER A 109 19.07 5.53 2.56
C SER A 109 18.78 6.58 3.65
N ILE A 110 19.74 7.47 3.91
CA ILE A 110 19.68 8.50 4.97
C ILE A 110 18.98 9.85 4.67
N PRO A 111 18.27 10.10 3.54
CA PRO A 111 17.43 11.30 3.42
C PRO A 111 16.39 11.38 4.52
N ASN A 112 15.88 12.57 4.84
CA ASN A 112 14.78 12.75 5.79
C ASN A 112 13.47 13.14 5.05
N PRO A 113 12.38 12.35 5.10
CA PRO A 113 12.27 11.04 5.75
C PRO A 113 13.03 9.93 5.00
N PRO A 114 13.58 8.93 5.71
CA PRO A 114 14.25 7.79 5.09
C PRO A 114 13.21 6.95 4.36
N CYS A 115 13.59 6.43 3.19
CA CYS A 115 12.74 5.64 2.31
C CYS A 115 11.35 6.25 2.01
N LYS A 116 11.17 6.89 0.85
CA LYS A 116 9.91 7.59 0.53
C LYS A 116 8.79 6.60 0.23
N ILE A 117 7.56 6.89 0.66
CA ILE A 117 6.43 6.03 0.35
C ILE A 117 5.95 6.22 -1.11
N ARG A 118 5.68 5.09 -1.77
CA ARG A 118 5.20 4.97 -3.14
C ARG A 118 4.13 3.88 -3.25
N SER A 119 3.43 3.83 -4.39
CA SER A 119 2.49 2.76 -4.72
C SER A 119 3.19 1.57 -5.36
N LYS A 120 2.58 0.39 -5.33
CA LYS A 120 3.04 -0.77 -6.12
C LYS A 120 3.24 -0.42 -7.60
N SER A 121 2.28 0.30 -8.17
CA SER A 121 2.32 0.72 -9.59
C SER A 121 3.53 1.58 -9.94
N PHE A 122 4.05 2.36 -8.99
CA PHE A 122 5.30 3.10 -9.17
C PHE A 122 6.49 2.13 -9.31
N CYS A 123 6.61 1.16 -8.39
CA CYS A 123 7.70 0.17 -8.41
C CYS A 123 7.72 -0.62 -9.73
N LEU A 124 6.55 -1.11 -10.16
CA LEU A 124 6.41 -1.84 -11.43
C LEU A 124 6.76 -0.96 -12.64
N LYS A 125 6.24 0.27 -12.71
CA LYS A 125 6.52 1.20 -13.80
C LYS A 125 8.01 1.52 -13.95
N HIS A 126 8.74 1.56 -12.83
CA HIS A 126 10.15 1.91 -12.80
C HIS A 126 11.09 0.69 -12.74
N ASN A 127 10.55 -0.53 -12.88
CA ASN A 127 11.31 -1.79 -12.79
C ASN A 127 12.14 -1.88 -11.49
N THR A 128 11.60 -1.31 -10.41
CA THR A 128 12.20 -1.35 -9.08
C THR A 128 11.90 -2.73 -8.46
N PRO A 129 12.92 -3.49 -8.01
CA PRO A 129 12.69 -4.76 -7.36
C PRO A 129 11.85 -4.61 -6.08
N ILE A 130 10.98 -5.58 -5.84
CA ILE A 130 10.13 -5.67 -4.66
C ILE A 130 10.74 -6.71 -3.72
N CYS A 131 10.95 -6.33 -2.47
CA CYS A 131 11.50 -7.17 -1.42
C CYS A 131 10.38 -7.73 -0.53
N ASN A 132 10.71 -8.68 0.35
CA ASN A 132 9.79 -9.14 1.37
C ASN A 132 9.47 -8.03 2.39
N LYS A 133 8.47 -8.26 3.25
CA LYS A 133 8.00 -7.29 4.25
C LYS A 133 9.07 -6.84 5.26
N ASP A 134 10.08 -7.68 5.48
CA ASP A 134 11.14 -7.44 6.46
C ASP A 134 12.31 -6.67 5.83
N GLY A 135 12.27 -6.40 4.51
CA GLY A 135 13.23 -5.57 3.79
C GLY A 135 14.57 -6.23 3.50
N GLU A 136 14.64 -7.56 3.57
CA GLU A 136 15.87 -8.32 3.32
C GLU A 136 16.39 -8.10 1.89
N PRO A 137 17.62 -7.58 1.67
CA PRO A 137 18.14 -7.27 0.33
C PRO A 137 18.16 -8.49 -0.62
N GLN A 138 18.46 -9.68 -0.10
CA GLN A 138 18.45 -10.94 -0.85
C GLN A 138 17.06 -11.38 -1.33
N SER A 139 16.00 -10.85 -0.73
CA SER A 139 14.62 -11.19 -1.11
C SER A 139 14.10 -10.36 -2.28
N CYS A 140 14.82 -9.31 -2.67
CA CYS A 140 14.37 -8.35 -3.67
C CYS A 140 14.39 -8.97 -5.07
N GLN A 141 13.23 -9.03 -5.72
CA GLN A 141 13.06 -9.58 -7.05
C GLN A 141 12.26 -8.63 -7.93
N ARG A 142 12.51 -8.67 -9.24
CA ARG A 142 11.68 -7.94 -10.22
C ARG A 142 10.41 -8.75 -10.48
N GLU A 143 9.26 -8.14 -10.21
CA GLU A 143 7.98 -8.65 -10.69
C GLU A 143 7.83 -8.22 -12.16
N PHE A 144 7.56 -9.18 -13.05
CA PHE A 144 7.33 -8.95 -14.49
C PHE A 144 5.84 -9.03 -14.81
#